data_AF-A0A661ZGZ0-F1
#
_entry.id   AF-A0A661ZGZ0-F1
#
_cell.length_a   1.000
_cell.length_b   1.000
_cell.length_c   1.000
_cell.angle_alpha   90.00
_cell.angle_beta   90.00
_cell.angle_gamma   90.00
#
_symmetry.space_group_name_H-M   'P 1'
#
loop_
_entity.id
_entity.type
_entity.pdbx_description
1 polymer ?
#
loop_
_entity_poly.entity_id
_entity_poly.type
_entity_poly.pdbx_seq_one_letter_code
_entity_poly.pdbx_strand_id
1 'polypeptide(L)'
;TFKEELGLAASLKPVLINSHTGRDYWSMDENGRLIEIAADIESSTGVKIVHETHRGRFPFCAPVSKLYFDRYPEMRISADLSHWVVVSESLIEDQEQTIETAILRTKHIHARVGFAEGPQISDPRSPEWAKEMSVFTSWWQRVVDRFLEENRPILTITPEFGPIPYSWTVPFTGLPMTDFFDINVYMKDYLKNNLHTGPSYPQE
;
A
#
# COMPACT_ATOMS: atom_id res chain seq x y z
N THR A 1 6.63 -3.05 23.37
CA THR A 1 7.31 -3.96 22.41
C THR A 1 6.39 -4.21 21.22
N PHE A 2 6.91 -4.69 20.08
CA PHE A 2 6.09 -4.95 18.88
C PHE A 2 4.85 -5.82 19.18
N LYS A 3 5.01 -6.88 19.98
CA LYS A 3 3.92 -7.77 20.39
C LYS A 3 2.84 -7.05 21.20
N GLU A 4 3.23 -6.20 22.16
CA GLU A 4 2.30 -5.48 23.02
C GLU A 4 1.51 -4.42 22.23
N GLU A 5 2.20 -3.65 21.38
CA GLU A 5 1.56 -2.62 20.54
C GLU A 5 0.54 -3.25 19.58
N LEU A 6 0.91 -4.36 18.95
CA LEU A 6 0.04 -5.06 18.03
C LEU A 6 -1.13 -5.74 18.75
N GLY A 7 -0.90 -6.30 19.94
CA GLY A 7 -1.95 -6.84 20.81
C GLY A 7 -2.94 -5.78 21.29
N LEU A 8 -2.45 -4.58 21.65
CA LEU A 8 -3.30 -3.44 22.00
C LEU A 8 -4.14 -3.00 20.80
N ALA A 9 -3.53 -2.85 19.62
CA ALA A 9 -4.27 -2.51 18.39
C ALA A 9 -5.35 -3.56 18.06
N ALA A 10 -5.03 -4.85 18.20
CA ALA A 10 -5.99 -5.94 17.96
C ALA A 10 -7.14 -5.94 18.99
N SER A 11 -6.89 -5.52 20.24
CA SER A 11 -7.93 -5.43 21.27
C SER A 11 -9.04 -4.43 20.93
N LEU A 12 -8.76 -3.45 20.06
CA LEU A 12 -9.74 -2.49 19.54
C LEU A 12 -10.66 -3.09 18.46
N LYS A 13 -10.42 -4.35 18.07
CA LYS A 13 -11.19 -5.12 17.06
C LYS A 13 -11.37 -4.36 15.73
N PRO A 14 -10.30 -3.82 15.12
CA PRO A 14 -10.40 -3.15 13.83
C PRO A 14 -10.71 -4.17 12.71
N VAL A 15 -11.11 -3.66 11.54
CA VAL A 15 -11.31 -4.50 10.33
C VAL A 15 -10.01 -5.22 9.94
N LEU A 16 -8.88 -4.51 10.03
CA LEU A 16 -7.53 -5.02 9.90
C LEU A 16 -6.54 -4.06 10.57
N ILE A 17 -5.30 -4.51 10.78
CA ILE A 17 -4.18 -3.69 11.22
C ILE A 17 -3.19 -3.58 10.08
N ASN A 18 -2.93 -2.35 9.63
CA ASN A 18 -1.78 -2.04 8.80
C ASN A 18 -0.55 -1.83 9.69
N SER A 19 0.52 -2.59 9.44
CA SER A 19 1.73 -2.58 10.28
C SER A 19 2.97 -2.19 9.51
N HIS A 20 3.64 -1.17 10.04
CA HIS A 20 5.03 -0.85 9.74
C HIS A 20 5.98 -1.83 10.43
N THR A 21 6.01 -3.05 9.90
CA THR A 21 6.80 -4.17 10.46
C THR A 21 8.27 -4.08 10.05
N GLY A 22 9.16 -4.39 10.98
CA GLY A 22 10.57 -4.58 10.68
C GLY A 22 11.31 -3.33 10.20
N ARG A 23 12.53 -3.58 9.70
CA ARG A 23 13.44 -2.60 9.09
C ARG A 23 14.12 -3.20 7.88
N ASP A 24 14.44 -2.35 6.92
CA ASP A 24 15.17 -2.66 5.68
C ASP A 24 16.62 -3.14 5.93
N TYR A 25 17.26 -2.70 7.01
CA TYR A 25 18.62 -3.10 7.38
C TYR A 25 18.71 -4.31 8.34
N TRP A 26 17.58 -4.90 8.74
CA TRP A 26 17.56 -6.11 9.56
C TRP A 26 17.66 -7.37 8.68
N SER A 27 18.22 -8.44 9.24
CA SER A 27 18.32 -9.72 8.55
C SER A 27 16.93 -10.34 8.25
N MET A 28 16.90 -11.28 7.31
CA MET A 28 15.69 -12.05 6.98
C MET A 28 15.07 -12.70 8.23
N ASP A 29 15.91 -13.24 9.13
CA ASP A 29 15.45 -13.91 10.34
C ASP A 29 14.96 -12.93 11.41
N GLU A 30 15.60 -11.77 11.55
CA GLU A 30 15.12 -10.72 12.47
C GLU A 30 13.74 -10.19 12.07
N ASN A 31 13.57 -9.86 10.79
CA ASN A 31 12.27 -9.45 10.27
C ASN A 31 11.25 -10.59 10.29
N GLY A 32 11.69 -11.81 9.97
CA GLY A 32 10.88 -13.03 9.99
C GLY A 32 10.22 -13.30 11.34
N ARG A 33 10.96 -13.12 12.44
CA ARG A 33 10.40 -13.23 13.80
C ARG A 33 9.23 -12.28 14.06
N LEU A 34 9.23 -11.08 13.46
CA LEU A 34 8.11 -10.15 13.60
C LEU A 34 6.89 -10.56 12.77
N ILE A 35 7.11 -11.13 11.59
CA ILE A 35 6.03 -11.70 10.76
C ILE A 35 5.37 -12.86 11.53
N GLU A 36 6.17 -13.72 12.16
CA GLU A 36 5.68 -14.83 13.00
C GLU A 36 4.89 -14.33 14.22
N ILE A 37 5.39 -13.32 14.94
CA ILE A 37 4.66 -12.69 16.05
C ILE A 37 3.31 -12.11 15.58
N ALA A 38 3.28 -11.46 14.41
CA ALA A 38 2.05 -10.93 13.84
C ALA A 38 1.06 -12.04 13.49
N ALA A 39 1.53 -13.14 12.91
CA ALA A 39 0.70 -14.30 12.60
C ALA A 39 0.10 -14.95 13.87
N ASP A 40 0.87 -15.07 14.94
CA ASP A 40 0.38 -15.58 16.24
C ASP A 40 -0.71 -14.69 16.83
N ILE A 41 -0.55 -13.36 16.74
CA ILE A 41 -1.56 -12.40 17.20
C ILE A 41 -2.81 -12.48 16.33
N GLU A 42 -2.68 -12.55 15.01
CA GLU A 42 -3.83 -12.74 14.11
C GLU A 42 -4.58 -14.02 14.46
N SER A 43 -3.86 -15.14 14.68
CA SER A 43 -4.48 -16.43 15.01
C SER A 43 -5.21 -16.41 16.36
N SER A 44 -4.70 -15.66 17.35
CA SER A 44 -5.30 -15.61 18.69
C SER A 44 -6.43 -14.59 18.83
N THR A 45 -6.42 -13.53 18.03
CA THR A 45 -7.39 -12.43 18.12
C THR A 45 -8.45 -12.46 17.01
N GLY A 46 -8.16 -13.12 15.89
CA GLY A 46 -8.97 -13.10 14.68
C GLY A 46 -8.84 -11.81 13.85
N VAL A 47 -8.10 -10.81 14.34
CA VAL A 47 -7.89 -9.52 13.65
C VAL A 47 -6.80 -9.68 12.61
N LYS A 48 -7.13 -9.40 11.34
CA LYS A 48 -6.18 -9.50 10.23
C LYS A 48 -5.04 -8.49 10.37
N ILE A 49 -3.81 -8.94 10.21
CA ILE A 49 -2.63 -8.08 10.21
C ILE A 49 -2.00 -8.12 8.82
N VAL A 50 -1.70 -6.94 8.29
CA VAL A 50 -1.00 -6.78 7.02
C VAL A 50 0.23 -5.92 7.18
N HIS A 51 1.25 -6.22 6.37
CA HIS A 51 2.54 -5.51 6.41
C HIS A 51 2.60 -4.51 5.26
N GLU A 52 2.87 -3.25 5.56
CA GLU A 52 2.97 -2.22 4.53
C GLU A 52 4.25 -2.38 3.70
N THR A 53 4.12 -2.34 2.38
CA THR A 53 5.26 -2.15 1.47
C THR A 53 5.78 -0.73 1.65
N HIS A 54 6.86 -0.53 2.40
CA HIS A 54 7.38 0.80 2.72
C HIS A 54 8.91 0.85 2.63
N ARG A 55 9.47 1.91 2.04
CA ARG A 55 10.91 2.05 1.70
C ARG A 55 11.90 2.04 2.87
N GLY A 56 11.42 1.89 4.10
CA GLY A 56 12.22 1.83 5.33
C GLY A 56 11.81 0.68 6.26
N ARG A 57 11.12 -0.31 5.69
CA ARG A 57 10.58 -1.52 6.33
C ARG A 57 11.09 -2.74 5.57
N PHE A 58 10.86 -3.93 6.11
CA PHE A 58 11.41 -5.14 5.51
C PHE A 58 11.01 -5.37 4.03
N PRO A 59 9.79 -5.03 3.55
CA PRO A 59 9.39 -5.23 2.17
C PRO A 59 9.56 -3.93 1.36
N PHE A 60 10.76 -3.34 1.40
CA PHE A 60 11.03 -2.00 0.87
C PHE A 60 11.13 -1.92 -0.66
N CYS A 61 11.43 -3.02 -1.34
CA CYS A 61 11.45 -3.12 -2.80
C CYS A 61 10.90 -4.46 -3.27
N ALA A 62 10.52 -4.55 -4.55
CA ALA A 62 9.93 -5.77 -5.10
C ALA A 62 10.84 -7.02 -4.96
N PRO A 63 12.11 -7.04 -5.41
CA PRO A 63 12.92 -8.26 -5.36
C PRO A 63 13.14 -8.78 -3.93
N VAL A 64 13.30 -7.87 -2.95
CA VAL A 64 13.40 -8.27 -1.54
C VAL A 64 12.06 -8.80 -1.02
N SER A 65 10.96 -8.14 -1.34
CA SER A 65 9.61 -8.57 -0.93
C SER A 65 9.26 -9.95 -1.47
N LYS A 66 9.72 -10.30 -2.68
CA LYS A 66 9.57 -11.63 -3.27
C LYS A 66 10.16 -12.73 -2.38
N LEU A 67 11.33 -12.51 -1.78
CA LEU A 67 11.95 -13.46 -0.85
C LEU A 67 11.07 -13.73 0.37
N TYR A 68 10.39 -12.70 0.88
CA TYR A 68 9.44 -12.83 1.99
C TYR A 68 8.15 -13.52 1.56
N PHE A 69 7.62 -13.23 0.38
CA PHE A 69 6.45 -13.95 -0.15
C PHE A 69 6.71 -15.45 -0.31
N ASP A 70 7.93 -15.81 -0.73
CA ASP A 70 8.33 -17.22 -0.91
C ASP A 70 8.51 -17.93 0.44
N ARG A 71 9.13 -17.26 1.43
CA ARG A 71 9.34 -17.84 2.77
C ARG A 71 8.07 -17.87 3.61
N TYR A 72 7.18 -16.90 3.45
CA TYR A 72 5.95 -16.76 4.22
C TYR A 72 4.73 -16.73 3.28
N PRO A 73 4.27 -17.89 2.76
CA PRO A 73 3.19 -17.97 1.79
C PRO A 73 1.82 -17.51 2.30
N GLU A 74 1.65 -17.21 3.59
CA GLU A 74 0.42 -16.63 4.14
C GLU A 74 0.53 -15.12 4.41
N MET A 75 1.71 -14.53 4.19
CA MET A 75 1.94 -13.10 4.39
C MET A 75 1.04 -12.26 3.49
N ARG A 76 0.42 -11.25 4.10
CA ARG A 76 -0.50 -10.31 3.46
C ARG A 76 0.04 -8.90 3.60
N ILE A 77 -0.25 -8.06 2.61
CA ILE A 77 0.30 -6.71 2.56
C ILE A 77 -0.79 -5.63 2.53
N SER A 78 -0.42 -4.48 3.09
CA SER A 78 -0.96 -3.19 2.66
C SER A 78 -0.07 -2.72 1.51
N ALA A 79 -0.63 -2.66 0.31
CA ALA A 79 0.13 -2.29 -0.87
C ALA A 79 0.16 -0.75 -1.00
N ASP A 80 1.29 -0.17 -0.65
CA ASP A 80 1.76 1.13 -1.15
C ASP A 80 2.94 0.87 -2.10
N LEU A 81 2.64 0.70 -3.40
CA LEU A 81 3.67 0.42 -4.40
C LEU A 81 4.51 1.65 -4.77
N SER A 82 4.13 2.85 -4.31
CA SER A 82 4.92 4.07 -4.53
C SER A 82 6.29 3.99 -3.90
N HIS A 83 6.42 3.22 -2.82
CA HIS A 83 7.69 2.95 -2.17
C HIS A 83 8.61 2.05 -3.00
N TRP A 84 8.08 1.10 -3.76
CA TRP A 84 8.90 0.26 -4.64
C TRP A 84 9.36 1.03 -5.88
N VAL A 85 8.48 1.88 -6.43
CA VAL A 85 8.77 2.75 -7.57
C VAL A 85 9.98 3.64 -7.29
N VAL A 86 9.97 4.39 -6.17
CA VAL A 86 11.11 5.27 -5.82
C VAL A 86 12.41 4.51 -5.55
N VAL A 87 12.34 3.31 -4.95
CA VAL A 87 13.56 2.52 -4.69
C VAL A 87 14.15 1.94 -5.99
N SER A 88 13.33 1.74 -7.02
CA SER A 88 13.76 1.14 -8.28
C SER A 88 14.12 2.17 -9.35
N GLU A 89 13.92 3.47 -9.08
CA GLU A 89 14.13 4.55 -10.06
C GLU A 89 13.32 4.31 -11.37
N SER A 90 12.18 3.61 -11.27
CA SER A 90 11.36 3.17 -12.41
C SER A 90 9.91 2.93 -12.00
N LEU A 91 9.02 2.71 -12.97
CA LEU A 91 7.64 2.26 -12.69
C LEU A 91 7.54 0.74 -12.53
N ILE A 92 8.67 0.08 -12.23
CA ILE A 92 8.81 -1.36 -11.96
C ILE A 92 8.20 -2.25 -13.04
N GLU A 93 8.14 -1.76 -14.29
CA GLU A 93 7.56 -2.45 -15.44
C GLU A 93 8.24 -3.78 -15.80
N ASP A 94 9.49 -3.96 -15.36
CA ASP A 94 10.30 -5.17 -15.55
C ASP A 94 10.17 -6.18 -14.40
N GLN A 95 9.34 -5.90 -13.40
CA GLN A 95 9.18 -6.70 -12.17
C GLN A 95 7.78 -7.34 -12.04
N GLU A 96 7.10 -7.54 -13.17
CA GLU A 96 5.69 -7.97 -13.25
C GLU A 96 5.36 -9.21 -12.39
N GLN A 97 6.24 -10.22 -12.36
CA GLN A 97 6.01 -11.43 -11.55
C GLN A 97 5.87 -11.14 -10.04
N THR A 98 6.65 -10.19 -9.55
CA THR A 98 6.56 -9.77 -8.14
C THR A 98 5.32 -8.91 -7.92
N ILE A 99 4.96 -8.06 -8.88
CA ILE A 99 3.73 -7.26 -8.84
C ILE A 99 2.51 -8.17 -8.78
N GLU A 100 2.45 -9.23 -9.59
CA GLU A 100 1.38 -10.24 -9.53
C GLU A 100 1.30 -10.88 -8.13
N THR A 101 2.44 -11.26 -7.57
CA THR A 101 2.49 -11.83 -6.22
C THR A 101 1.99 -10.83 -5.17
N ALA A 102 2.40 -9.56 -5.27
CA ALA A 102 1.92 -8.49 -4.41
C ALA A 102 0.41 -8.30 -4.54
N ILE A 103 -0.13 -8.22 -5.76
CA ILE A 103 -1.57 -8.14 -6.02
C ILE A 103 -2.29 -9.29 -5.31
N LEU A 104 -1.83 -10.52 -5.47
CA LEU A 104 -2.37 -11.71 -4.78
C LEU A 104 -2.24 -11.64 -3.25
N ARG A 105 -1.27 -10.90 -2.70
CA ARG A 105 -1.06 -10.72 -1.25
C ARG A 105 -1.79 -9.52 -0.66
N THR A 106 -2.21 -8.55 -1.48
CA THR A 106 -2.84 -7.31 -1.03
C THR A 106 -4.17 -7.56 -0.35
N LYS A 107 -4.36 -7.03 0.87
CA LYS A 107 -5.68 -6.93 1.53
C LYS A 107 -6.12 -5.50 1.80
N HIS A 108 -5.19 -4.54 1.74
CA HIS A 108 -5.46 -3.11 1.85
C HIS A 108 -4.64 -2.36 0.81
N ILE A 109 -5.21 -1.32 0.21
CA ILE A 109 -4.49 -0.44 -0.72
C ILE A 109 -4.25 0.90 -0.04
N HIS A 110 -3.01 1.35 -0.08
CA HIS A 110 -2.65 2.75 0.10
C HIS A 110 -2.49 3.36 -1.30
N ALA A 111 -3.44 4.21 -1.69
CA ALA A 111 -3.55 4.77 -3.03
C ALA A 111 -2.73 6.05 -3.19
N ARG A 112 -1.44 5.97 -2.83
CA ARG A 112 -0.44 7.00 -3.13
C ARG A 112 0.15 6.72 -4.52
N VAL A 113 0.39 7.77 -5.28
CA VAL A 113 1.05 7.68 -6.60
C VAL A 113 2.44 8.27 -6.49
N GLY A 114 3.44 7.44 -6.75
CA GLY A 114 4.84 7.83 -6.84
C GLY A 114 5.34 7.93 -8.27
N PHE A 115 6.60 8.30 -8.42
CA PHE A 115 7.33 8.39 -9.67
C PHE A 115 8.79 7.97 -9.43
N ALA A 116 9.58 7.81 -10.50
CA ALA A 116 10.93 7.27 -10.42
C ALA A 116 11.80 7.90 -9.31
N GLU A 117 11.69 9.21 -9.07
CA GLU A 117 12.53 9.94 -8.10
C GLU A 117 11.84 10.22 -6.76
N GLY A 118 10.61 9.74 -6.54
CA GLY A 118 9.89 10.06 -5.31
C GLY A 118 8.63 9.23 -5.07
N PRO A 119 8.29 8.95 -3.80
CA PRO A 119 7.11 8.16 -3.45
C PRO A 119 5.79 8.93 -3.68
N GLN A 120 5.85 10.22 -4.02
CA GLN A 120 4.66 11.05 -4.17
C GLN A 120 4.82 12.09 -5.29
N ILE A 121 3.91 12.05 -6.27
CA ILE A 121 3.75 13.10 -7.27
C ILE A 121 3.19 14.38 -6.68
N SER A 122 3.38 15.52 -7.34
CA SER A 122 2.96 16.83 -6.81
C SER A 122 1.43 17.01 -6.78
N ASP A 123 0.75 16.61 -7.85
CA ASP A 123 -0.70 16.72 -7.98
C ASP A 123 -1.26 15.70 -8.99
N PRO A 124 -2.11 14.75 -8.59
CA PRO A 124 -2.67 13.73 -9.50
C PRO A 124 -3.59 14.30 -10.60
N ARG A 125 -4.00 15.57 -10.51
CA ARG A 125 -4.80 16.25 -11.53
C ARG A 125 -3.98 16.77 -12.70
N SER A 126 -2.65 16.86 -12.53
CA SER A 126 -1.77 17.45 -13.53
C SER A 126 -1.48 16.43 -14.65
N PRO A 127 -1.54 16.86 -15.93
CA PRO A 127 -1.36 15.95 -17.07
C PRO A 127 0.04 15.35 -17.15
N GLU A 128 1.05 15.99 -16.55
CA GLU A 128 2.42 15.49 -16.45
C GLU A 128 2.50 14.14 -15.73
N TRP A 129 1.56 13.86 -14.82
CA TRP A 129 1.51 12.62 -14.04
C TRP A 129 0.52 11.59 -14.59
N ALA A 130 0.00 11.79 -15.80
CA ALA A 130 -1.00 10.89 -16.38
C ALA A 130 -0.46 9.46 -16.56
N LYS A 131 0.84 9.30 -16.83
CA LYS A 131 1.49 7.99 -16.96
C LYS A 131 1.48 7.24 -15.63
N GLU A 132 1.99 7.87 -14.57
CA GLU A 132 2.05 7.34 -13.21
C GLU A 132 0.63 6.99 -12.72
N MET A 133 -0.31 7.94 -12.86
CA MET A 133 -1.72 7.72 -12.53
C MET A 133 -2.30 6.49 -13.25
N SER A 134 -2.04 6.32 -14.55
CA SER A 134 -2.52 5.18 -15.32
C SER A 134 -1.92 3.86 -14.82
N VAL A 135 -0.61 3.82 -14.54
CA VAL A 135 0.07 2.60 -14.08
C VAL A 135 -0.46 2.17 -12.71
N PHE A 136 -0.53 3.10 -11.75
CA PHE A 136 -1.04 2.79 -10.40
C PHE A 136 -2.51 2.37 -10.43
N THR A 137 -3.34 3.06 -11.22
CA THR A 137 -4.75 2.70 -11.40
C THR A 137 -4.90 1.28 -11.95
N SER A 138 -4.03 0.86 -12.89
CA SER A 138 -4.05 -0.50 -13.41
C SER A 138 -3.74 -1.55 -12.33
N TRP A 139 -2.78 -1.28 -11.43
CA TRP A 139 -2.47 -2.18 -10.32
C TRP A 139 -3.62 -2.27 -9.33
N TRP A 140 -4.24 -1.13 -8.98
CA TRP A 140 -5.39 -1.12 -8.08
C TRP A 140 -6.60 -1.84 -8.68
N GLN A 141 -6.85 -1.66 -9.99
CA GLN A 141 -7.93 -2.37 -10.68
C GLN A 141 -7.70 -3.89 -10.63
N ARG A 142 -6.48 -4.38 -10.87
CA ARG A 142 -6.15 -5.81 -10.76
C ARG A 142 -6.39 -6.38 -9.36
N VAL A 143 -6.16 -5.58 -8.30
CA VAL A 143 -6.51 -5.97 -6.92
C VAL A 143 -8.03 -6.07 -6.76
N VAL A 144 -8.80 -5.11 -7.31
CA VAL A 144 -10.27 -5.12 -7.30
C VAL A 144 -10.82 -6.31 -8.06
N ASP A 145 -10.35 -6.56 -9.29
CA ASP A 145 -10.78 -7.67 -10.16
C ASP A 145 -10.63 -9.01 -9.44
N ARG A 146 -9.46 -9.27 -8.85
CA ARG A 146 -9.25 -10.47 -8.04
C ARG A 146 -10.24 -10.57 -6.86
N PHE A 147 -10.52 -9.47 -6.17
CA PHE A 147 -11.50 -9.50 -5.07
C PHE A 147 -12.92 -9.82 -5.57
N LEU A 148 -13.30 -9.35 -6.76
CA LEU A 148 -14.56 -9.69 -7.41
C LEU A 148 -14.61 -11.17 -7.81
N GLU A 149 -13.54 -11.69 -8.41
CA GLU A 149 -13.39 -13.11 -8.78
C GLU A 149 -13.47 -14.03 -7.55
N GLU A 150 -12.84 -13.63 -6.44
CA GLU A 150 -12.86 -14.34 -5.16
C GLU A 150 -14.21 -14.20 -4.41
N ASN A 151 -15.17 -13.45 -4.95
CA ASN A 151 -16.45 -13.10 -4.28
C ASN A 151 -16.25 -12.51 -2.87
N ARG A 152 -15.21 -11.68 -2.71
CA ARG A 152 -14.88 -11.08 -1.41
C ARG A 152 -15.55 -9.70 -1.28
N PRO A 153 -16.38 -9.49 -0.26
CA PRO A 153 -17.29 -8.35 -0.24
C PRO A 153 -16.63 -7.01 0.10
N ILE A 154 -15.42 -7.01 0.69
CA ILE A 154 -14.81 -5.79 1.26
C ILE A 154 -13.32 -5.73 0.91
N LEU A 155 -12.95 -4.74 0.10
CA LEU A 155 -11.59 -4.24 -0.06
C LEU A 155 -11.54 -2.81 0.50
N THR A 156 -10.56 -2.53 1.37
CA THR A 156 -10.34 -1.19 1.91
C THR A 156 -9.26 -0.47 1.11
N ILE A 157 -9.47 0.82 0.83
CA ILE A 157 -8.55 1.67 0.09
C ILE A 157 -8.44 3.01 0.84
N THR A 158 -7.22 3.45 1.09
CA THR A 158 -6.92 4.75 1.71
C THR A 158 -6.21 5.63 0.69
N PRO A 159 -6.81 6.75 0.22
CA PRO A 159 -6.05 7.82 -0.42
C PRO A 159 -5.00 8.33 0.56
N GLU A 160 -3.73 8.23 0.19
CA GLU A 160 -2.63 8.39 1.15
C GLU A 160 -1.59 9.42 0.71
N PHE A 161 -2.03 10.51 0.06
CA PHE A 161 -1.12 11.63 -0.20
C PHE A 161 -0.73 12.29 1.13
N GLY A 162 0.54 12.15 1.48
CA GLY A 162 1.11 12.60 2.75
C GLY A 162 1.40 14.10 2.76
N PRO A 163 1.32 14.75 3.93
CA PRO A 163 1.75 16.13 4.10
C PRO A 163 3.28 16.25 3.95
N ILE A 164 3.81 17.46 4.08
CA ILE A 164 5.27 17.69 4.18
C ILE A 164 5.88 16.71 5.20
N PRO A 165 6.98 16.00 4.88
CA PRO A 165 7.89 16.23 3.74
C PRO A 165 7.56 15.48 2.44
N TYR A 166 6.44 14.76 2.36
CA TYR A 166 6.02 14.10 1.11
C TYR A 166 5.43 15.07 0.09
N SER A 167 4.68 16.07 0.57
CA SER A 167 4.13 17.12 -0.28
C SER A 167 5.23 18.03 -0.82
N TRP A 168 5.11 18.39 -2.09
CA TRP A 168 6.03 19.32 -2.75
C TRP A 168 5.83 20.73 -2.18
N THR A 169 6.93 21.47 -2.03
CA THR A 169 6.91 22.82 -1.47
C THR A 169 7.52 23.83 -2.42
N VAL A 170 7.02 25.05 -2.37
CA VAL A 170 7.60 26.18 -3.09
C VAL A 170 8.99 26.47 -2.48
N PRO A 171 10.07 26.50 -3.29
CA PRO A 171 11.41 26.79 -2.79
C PRO A 171 11.47 28.08 -1.97
N PHE A 172 12.31 28.09 -0.94
CA PHE A 172 12.54 29.22 -0.02
C PHE A 172 11.36 29.61 0.89
N THR A 173 10.13 29.21 0.60
CA THR A 173 8.97 29.49 1.47
C THR A 173 8.57 28.29 2.32
N GLY A 174 8.82 27.07 1.83
CA GLY A 174 8.38 25.83 2.49
C GLY A 174 6.86 25.64 2.49
N LEU A 175 6.12 26.51 1.79
CA LEU A 175 4.67 26.38 1.65
C LEU A 175 4.34 25.23 0.70
N PRO A 176 3.33 24.42 1.00
CA PRO A 176 2.92 23.33 0.12
C PRO A 176 2.44 23.89 -1.22
N MET A 177 2.83 23.25 -2.33
CA MET A 177 2.37 23.62 -3.67
C MET A 177 0.86 23.33 -3.85
N THR A 178 0.33 22.39 -3.09
CA THR A 178 -1.05 21.90 -3.18
C THR A 178 -1.63 21.63 -1.79
N ASP A 179 -2.96 21.69 -1.67
CA ASP A 179 -3.65 21.28 -0.43
C ASP A 179 -3.74 19.74 -0.40
N PHE A 180 -3.07 19.12 0.56
CA PHE A 180 -3.02 17.66 0.68
C PHE A 180 -4.39 17.05 1.04
N PHE A 181 -5.26 17.79 1.75
CA PHE A 181 -6.62 17.30 2.05
C PHE A 181 -7.45 17.26 0.76
N ASP A 182 -7.39 18.34 -0.03
CA ASP A 182 -8.07 18.43 -1.32
C ASP A 182 -7.60 17.35 -2.29
N ILE A 183 -6.29 17.06 -2.34
CA ILE A 183 -5.74 15.95 -3.12
C ILE A 183 -6.32 14.60 -2.67
N ASN A 184 -6.38 14.33 -1.36
CA ASN A 184 -6.92 13.05 -0.88
C ASN A 184 -8.43 12.92 -1.15
N VAL A 185 -9.18 14.02 -1.08
CA VAL A 185 -10.59 14.06 -1.49
C VAL A 185 -10.73 13.78 -2.98
N TYR A 186 -9.92 14.43 -3.82
CA TYR A 186 -9.87 14.18 -5.26
C TYR A 186 -9.57 12.71 -5.56
N MET A 187 -8.54 12.13 -4.92
CA MET A 187 -8.16 10.73 -5.12
C MET A 187 -9.27 9.77 -4.69
N LYS A 188 -9.94 10.03 -3.56
CA LYS A 188 -11.12 9.26 -3.13
C LYS A 188 -12.21 9.25 -4.22
N ASP A 189 -12.51 10.40 -4.82
CA ASP A 189 -13.52 10.51 -5.88
C ASP A 189 -13.04 9.92 -7.21
N TYR A 190 -11.76 10.09 -7.56
CA TYR A 190 -11.12 9.45 -8.71
C TYR A 190 -11.22 7.92 -8.63
N LEU A 191 -10.86 7.33 -7.49
CA LEU A 191 -10.92 5.88 -7.28
C LEU A 191 -12.35 5.35 -7.43
N LYS A 192 -13.34 6.05 -6.86
CA LYS A 192 -14.76 5.67 -6.98
C LYS A 192 -15.25 5.68 -8.43
N ASN A 193 -14.78 6.62 -9.24
CA ASN A 193 -15.24 6.81 -10.61
C ASN A 193 -14.50 5.93 -11.63
N ASN A 194 -13.26 5.52 -11.32
CA ASN A 194 -12.38 4.84 -12.27
C ASN A 194 -12.11 3.37 -11.93
N LEU A 195 -12.35 2.92 -10.69
CA LEU A 195 -12.27 1.50 -10.35
C LEU A 195 -13.60 0.81 -10.60
N HIS A 196 -13.59 -0.22 -11.44
CA HIS A 196 -14.76 -1.03 -11.75
C HIS A 196 -14.97 -2.06 -10.64
N THR A 197 -15.98 -1.85 -9.79
CA THR A 197 -16.27 -2.72 -8.63
C THR A 197 -17.38 -3.73 -8.89
N GLY A 198 -17.59 -4.14 -10.15
CA GLY A 198 -18.71 -4.99 -10.57
C GLY A 198 -20.05 -4.23 -10.69
N PRO A 199 -21.17 -4.92 -10.96
CA PRO A 199 -22.48 -4.28 -11.06
C PRO A 199 -22.82 -3.61 -9.72
N SER A 200 -23.16 -2.32 -9.79
CA SER A 200 -23.64 -1.56 -8.64
C SER A 200 -24.84 -2.27 -8.03
N TYR A 201 -24.73 -2.67 -6.76
CA TYR A 201 -25.90 -3.01 -5.98
C TYR A 201 -26.92 -1.85 -6.10
N PRO A 202 -28.22 -2.14 -6.26
CA PRO A 202 -29.23 -1.08 -6.27
C PRO A 202 -29.05 -0.25 -5.02
N GLN A 203 -28.89 1.06 -5.18
CA GLN A 203 -29.00 1.98 -4.06
C GLN A 203 -30.44 1.89 -3.55
N GLU A 204 -30.62 1.39 -2.32
CA GLU A 204 -31.87 1.54 -1.57
C GLU A 204 -32.12 3.01 -1.20
#